data_AF-A0A6L8N1Z1-F1
#
_entry.id   AF-A0A6L8N1Z1-F1
#
_cell.length_a   1.000
_cell.length_b   1.000
_cell.length_c   1.000
_cell.angle_alpha   90.00
_cell.angle_beta   90.00
_cell.angle_gamma   90.00
#
_symmetry.space_group_name_H-M   'P 1'
#
loop_
_entity.id
_entity.type
_entity.pdbx_description
1 polymer ?
#
loop_
_entity_poly.entity_id
_entity_poly.type
_entity_poly.pdbx_seq_one_letter_code
_entity_poly.pdbx_strand_id
1 'polypeptide(L)'
;HEVPGLRLLVTSDEPWQAPGERLFLLCPLPVPSGGGARGAADGPQQAGDEREPAVRMFLDQVRRVLAAPAVTAADRERAVRICRLLDGHPGALSAAASWLVVSDLAALCDTLAVDPAAFLDHLGGRDDRLRDSLYGRIGRLPAGPRAVLDALCAAPGPDSAAEGFGLPALTELTGGSLPACGRLLRELLLSGLVRAAHEEGPARFRVPALVRALVSGAPVGAPQATAAV
;
A
#
# COMPACT_ATOMS: atom_id res chain seq x y z
N HIS A 1 -14.79 5.47 40.72
CA HIS A 1 -14.91 4.02 40.49
C HIS A 1 -13.73 3.59 39.63
N GLU A 2 -12.74 2.91 40.19
CA GLU A 2 -11.71 2.23 39.39
C GLU A 2 -12.28 0.88 38.94
N VAL A 3 -12.06 0.52 37.67
CA VAL A 3 -12.53 -0.74 37.07
C VAL A 3 -11.31 -1.59 36.71
N PRO A 4 -10.69 -2.27 37.69
CA PRO A 4 -9.45 -3.00 37.45
C PRO A 4 -9.69 -4.14 36.45
N GLY A 5 -8.84 -4.23 35.42
CA GLY A 5 -8.89 -5.26 34.38
C GLY A 5 -9.67 -4.88 33.11
N LEU A 6 -10.32 -3.71 33.06
CA LEU A 6 -10.96 -3.23 31.84
C LEU A 6 -9.92 -3.02 30.72
N ARG A 7 -10.20 -3.56 29.53
CA ARG A 7 -9.40 -3.34 28.31
C ARG A 7 -10.33 -2.81 27.22
N LEU A 8 -9.93 -1.72 26.60
CA LEU A 8 -10.64 -1.12 25.47
C LEU A 8 -9.86 -1.40 24.18
N LEU A 9 -10.56 -1.87 23.15
CA LEU A 9 -10.05 -1.93 21.79
C LEU A 9 -10.70 -0.79 21.00
N VAL A 10 -9.88 0.14 20.54
CA VAL A 10 -10.31 1.30 19.75
C VAL A 10 -9.64 1.22 18.39
N THR A 11 -10.42 1.36 17.31
CA THR A 11 -9.91 1.50 15.95
C THR A 11 -9.96 2.97 15.56
N SER A 12 -8.82 3.50 15.11
CA SER A 12 -8.67 4.90 14.72
C SER A 12 -7.66 4.98 13.57
N ASP A 13 -7.77 6.03 12.76
CA ASP A 13 -6.79 6.35 11.72
C ASP A 13 -5.50 6.95 12.30
N GLU A 14 -5.56 7.46 13.53
CA GLU A 14 -4.44 8.07 14.24
C GLU A 14 -4.39 7.63 15.71
N PRO A 15 -3.19 7.53 16.31
CA PRO A 15 -3.02 7.28 17.75
C PRO A 15 -3.78 8.29 18.61
N TRP A 16 -4.38 7.83 19.71
CA TRP A 16 -5.08 8.70 20.65
C TRP A 16 -4.14 9.44 21.61
N GLN A 17 -2.88 9.00 21.71
CA GLN A 17 -1.89 9.54 22.62
C GLN A 17 -2.33 9.47 24.10
N ALA A 18 -3.14 8.47 24.43
CA ALA A 18 -3.64 8.27 25.79
C ALA A 18 -2.59 7.56 26.67
N PRO A 19 -2.48 7.89 27.96
CA PRO A 19 -1.61 7.16 28.88
C PRO A 19 -1.96 5.66 28.90
N GLY A 20 -0.94 4.81 28.72
CA GLY A 20 -1.11 3.35 28.67
C GLY A 20 -1.63 2.81 27.34
N GLU A 21 -1.76 3.65 26.31
CA GLU A 21 -2.11 3.23 24.96
C GLU A 21 -1.08 2.21 24.42
N ARG A 22 -1.59 1.13 23.83
CA ARG A 22 -0.79 0.14 23.11
C ARG A 22 -1.25 0.11 21.67
N LEU A 23 -0.36 0.53 20.77
CA LEU A 23 -0.64 0.61 19.34
C LEU A 23 -0.50 -0.75 18.67
N PHE A 24 -1.48 -1.09 17.84
CA PHE A 24 -1.44 -2.23 16.94
C PHE A 24 -1.64 -1.71 15.52
N LEU A 25 -0.54 -1.50 14.79
CA LEU A 25 -0.59 -1.00 13.42
C LEU A 25 -1.07 -2.11 12.48
N LEU A 26 -2.15 -1.84 11.75
CA LEU A 26 -2.70 -2.80 10.79
C LEU A 26 -1.84 -2.85 9.52
N CYS A 27 -1.41 -4.06 9.18
CA CYS A 27 -0.75 -4.34 7.90
C CYS A 27 -1.79 -4.70 6.83
N PRO A 28 -1.50 -4.46 5.53
CA PRO A 28 -2.34 -4.94 4.45
C PRO A 28 -2.32 -6.46 4.40
N LEU A 29 -3.13 -7.02 3.50
CA LEU A 29 -3.07 -8.45 3.24
C LEU A 29 -1.69 -8.81 2.68
N PRO A 30 -1.06 -9.89 3.17
CA PRO A 30 0.19 -10.38 2.60
C PRO A 30 0.05 -10.65 1.10
N VAL A 31 1.11 -10.32 0.37
CA VAL A 31 1.25 -10.50 -1.07
C VAL A 31 2.47 -11.40 -1.33
N PRO A 32 2.49 -12.19 -2.42
CA PRO A 32 3.64 -13.05 -2.71
C PRO A 32 4.92 -12.24 -2.88
N SER A 33 5.97 -12.54 -2.12
CA SER A 33 7.30 -11.91 -2.26
C SER A 33 7.88 -12.17 -3.65
N GLY A 34 8.47 -11.16 -4.27
CA GLY A 34 8.97 -11.21 -5.65
C GLY A 34 10.30 -11.95 -5.85
N GLY A 35 10.94 -12.47 -4.80
CA GLY A 35 12.25 -13.12 -4.93
C GLY A 35 12.61 -14.02 -3.74
N GLY A 36 12.83 -15.31 -4.04
CA GLY A 36 13.86 -16.13 -3.40
C GLY A 36 13.58 -16.78 -2.03
N ALA A 37 13.51 -18.11 -2.05
CA ALA A 37 13.80 -19.04 -0.95
C ALA A 37 12.80 -19.18 0.22
N ARG A 38 11.59 -19.66 -0.08
CA ARG A 38 11.11 -20.82 0.70
C ARG A 38 11.69 -22.07 0.03
N GLY A 39 12.38 -22.88 0.84
CA GLY A 39 13.24 -23.97 0.41
C GLY A 39 12.66 -24.82 -0.72
N ALA A 40 13.56 -25.24 -1.60
CA ALA A 40 13.32 -26.23 -2.64
C ALA A 40 12.82 -27.56 -2.02
N ALA A 41 11.52 -27.63 -1.79
CA ALA A 41 10.74 -28.86 -1.65
C ALA A 41 9.27 -28.50 -1.86
N ASP A 42 8.70 -29.02 -2.93
CA ASP A 42 7.26 -29.17 -3.23
C ASP A 42 6.65 -28.22 -4.28
N GLY A 43 6.71 -28.68 -5.54
CA GLY A 43 5.69 -28.42 -6.56
C GLY A 43 5.79 -27.11 -7.35
N PRO A 44 5.00 -26.97 -8.43
CA PRO A 44 5.04 -25.78 -9.27
C PRO A 44 4.70 -24.54 -8.43
N GLN A 45 5.61 -23.57 -8.42
CA GLN A 45 5.59 -22.28 -7.70
C GLN A 45 4.23 -21.54 -7.76
N GLN A 46 3.40 -21.86 -8.75
CA GLN A 46 2.06 -21.32 -8.98
C GLN A 46 1.04 -21.64 -7.86
N ALA A 47 1.18 -22.77 -7.15
CA ALA A 47 0.21 -23.17 -6.13
C ALA A 47 0.38 -22.41 -4.79
N GLY A 48 1.55 -21.80 -4.55
CA GLY A 48 1.84 -21.02 -3.34
C GLY A 48 1.24 -19.61 -3.40
N ASP A 49 1.33 -18.97 -4.56
CA ASP A 49 0.97 -17.54 -4.72
C ASP A 49 -0.54 -17.29 -4.57
N GLU A 50 -1.38 -18.25 -4.92
CA GLU A 50 -2.84 -18.15 -4.75
C GLU A 50 -3.32 -18.26 -3.31
N ARG A 51 -2.51 -18.88 -2.45
CA ARG A 51 -2.83 -19.03 -1.03
C ARG A 51 -2.60 -17.73 -0.26
N GLU A 52 -1.89 -16.77 -0.85
CA GLU A 52 -1.66 -15.48 -0.22
C GLU A 52 -2.99 -14.72 -0.04
N PRO A 53 -3.26 -14.16 1.15
CA PRO A 53 -4.57 -13.60 1.48
C PRO A 53 -5.04 -12.50 0.52
N ALA A 54 -4.14 -11.67 -0.01
CA ALA A 54 -4.48 -10.61 -0.97
C ALA A 54 -4.98 -11.20 -2.31
N VAL A 55 -4.24 -12.18 -2.85
CA VAL A 55 -4.54 -12.81 -4.15
C VAL A 55 -5.86 -13.56 -4.06
N ARG A 56 -6.07 -14.31 -2.97
CA ARG A 56 -7.34 -15.01 -2.72
C ARG A 56 -8.52 -14.04 -2.66
N MET A 57 -8.41 -12.96 -1.87
CA MET A 57 -9.46 -11.95 -1.77
C MET A 57 -9.80 -11.36 -3.15
N PHE A 58 -8.78 -10.96 -3.92
CA PHE A 58 -8.98 -10.33 -5.21
C PHE A 58 -9.61 -11.28 -6.24
N LEU A 59 -9.14 -12.54 -6.31
CA LEU A 59 -9.76 -13.55 -7.17
C LEU A 59 -11.20 -13.88 -6.79
N ASP A 60 -11.54 -13.86 -5.50
CA ASP A 60 -12.93 -14.00 -5.05
C ASP A 60 -13.81 -12.84 -5.52
N GLN A 61 -13.28 -11.62 -5.59
CA GLN A 61 -13.98 -10.46 -6.15
C GLN A 61 -14.14 -10.59 -7.67
N VAL A 62 -13.09 -10.99 -8.38
CA VAL A 62 -13.13 -11.22 -9.85
C VAL A 62 -14.23 -12.22 -10.20
N ARG A 63 -14.34 -13.33 -9.47
CA ARG A 63 -15.39 -14.35 -9.67
C ARG A 63 -16.80 -13.80 -9.46
N ARG A 64 -17.00 -12.91 -8.49
CA ARG A 64 -18.29 -12.28 -8.21
C ARG A 64 -18.71 -11.31 -9.31
N VAL A 65 -17.76 -10.57 -9.89
CA VAL A 65 -18.05 -9.53 -10.89
C VAL A 65 -18.23 -10.11 -12.29
N LEU A 66 -17.33 -11.00 -12.72
CA LEU A 66 -17.30 -11.46 -14.12
C LEU A 66 -18.20 -12.66 -14.42
N ALA A 67 -18.77 -13.31 -13.40
CA ALA A 67 -19.54 -14.57 -13.54
C ALA A 67 -18.84 -15.60 -14.48
N ALA A 68 -17.51 -15.58 -14.50
CA ALA A 68 -16.71 -16.25 -15.53
C ALA A 68 -16.45 -17.72 -15.18
N PRO A 69 -16.29 -18.60 -16.19
CA PRO A 69 -15.73 -19.93 -15.99
C PRO A 69 -14.30 -19.83 -15.42
N ALA A 70 -13.82 -20.94 -14.86
CA ALA A 70 -12.61 -21.02 -14.04
C ALA A 70 -11.45 -20.08 -14.45
N VAL A 71 -10.93 -19.33 -13.46
CA VAL A 71 -9.79 -18.40 -13.59
C VAL A 71 -8.58 -19.11 -14.20
N THR A 72 -8.06 -18.56 -15.31
CA THR A 72 -6.91 -19.14 -16.05
C THR A 72 -5.57 -18.88 -15.34
N ALA A 73 -4.51 -19.57 -15.75
CA ALA A 73 -3.15 -19.34 -15.24
C ALA A 73 -2.69 -17.89 -15.47
N ALA A 74 -3.00 -17.31 -16.64
CA ALA A 74 -2.64 -15.94 -16.97
C ALA A 74 -3.40 -14.92 -16.09
N ASP A 75 -4.65 -15.21 -15.73
CA ASP A 75 -5.43 -14.37 -14.81
C ASP A 75 -4.85 -14.39 -13.40
N ARG A 76 -4.33 -15.54 -12.95
CA ARG A 76 -3.67 -15.68 -11.65
C ARG A 76 -2.37 -14.87 -11.59
N GLU A 77 -1.56 -14.93 -12.65
CA GLU A 77 -0.35 -14.11 -12.73
C GLU A 77 -0.65 -12.61 -12.69
N ARG A 78 -1.67 -12.17 -13.43
CA ARG A 78 -2.16 -10.77 -13.37
C ARG A 78 -2.68 -10.41 -11.98
N ALA A 79 -3.42 -11.29 -11.32
CA ALA A 79 -3.91 -11.07 -9.96
C ALA A 79 -2.75 -10.88 -8.96
N VAL A 80 -1.71 -11.70 -9.04
CA VAL A 80 -0.49 -11.54 -8.23
C VAL A 80 0.16 -10.19 -8.49
N ARG A 81 0.32 -9.80 -9.76
CA ARG A 81 0.90 -8.51 -10.15
C ARG A 81 0.08 -7.34 -9.63
N ILE A 82 -1.24 -7.36 -9.80
CA ILE A 82 -2.16 -6.35 -9.27
C ILE A 82 -2.07 -6.26 -7.74
N CYS A 83 -2.05 -7.40 -7.04
CA CYS A 83 -1.90 -7.41 -5.59
C CYS A 83 -0.60 -6.75 -5.13
N ARG A 84 0.50 -6.96 -5.86
CA ARG A 84 1.79 -6.28 -5.60
C ARG A 84 1.72 -4.78 -5.88
N LEU A 85 1.14 -4.37 -7.01
CA LEU A 85 0.99 -2.95 -7.39
C LEU A 85 0.13 -2.16 -6.38
N LEU A 86 -0.84 -2.82 -5.75
CA LEU A 86 -1.75 -2.23 -4.77
C LEU A 86 -1.35 -2.53 -3.31
N ASP A 87 -0.13 -3.05 -3.09
CA ASP A 87 0.42 -3.41 -1.77
C ASP A 87 -0.48 -4.31 -0.90
N GLY A 88 -1.37 -5.11 -1.51
CA GLY A 88 -2.33 -5.94 -0.80
C GLY A 88 -3.37 -5.14 0.00
N HIS A 89 -3.59 -3.86 -0.31
CA HIS A 89 -4.55 -3.02 0.40
C HIS A 89 -5.99 -3.44 0.07
N PRO A 90 -6.80 -3.93 1.03
CA PRO A 90 -8.14 -4.47 0.76
C PRO A 90 -9.07 -3.49 0.02
N GLY A 91 -9.07 -2.21 0.44
CA GLY A 91 -9.87 -1.17 -0.21
C GLY A 91 -9.42 -0.86 -1.65
N ALA A 92 -8.11 -0.95 -1.94
CA ALA A 92 -7.59 -0.70 -3.28
C ALA A 92 -7.90 -1.87 -4.22
N LEU A 93 -7.77 -3.10 -3.71
CA LEU A 93 -8.15 -4.32 -4.42
C LEU A 93 -9.64 -4.32 -4.76
N SER A 94 -10.47 -3.92 -3.81
CA SER A 94 -11.92 -3.79 -4.01
C SER A 94 -12.26 -2.71 -5.04
N ALA A 95 -11.58 -1.56 -4.96
CA ALA A 95 -11.73 -0.48 -5.93
C ALA A 95 -11.39 -0.97 -7.34
N ALA A 96 -10.19 -1.54 -7.53
CA ALA A 96 -9.73 -2.08 -8.81
C ALA A 96 -10.65 -3.19 -9.34
N ALA A 97 -11.10 -4.12 -8.48
CA ALA A 97 -12.05 -5.16 -8.89
C ALA A 97 -13.40 -4.59 -9.36
N SER A 98 -13.83 -3.46 -8.81
CA SER A 98 -15.08 -2.79 -9.25
C SER A 98 -15.01 -2.31 -10.70
N TRP A 99 -13.83 -2.08 -11.26
CA TRP A 99 -13.65 -1.69 -12.67
C TRP A 99 -13.79 -2.85 -13.66
N LEU A 100 -13.81 -4.09 -13.18
CA LEU A 100 -13.95 -5.27 -14.04
C LEU A 100 -15.31 -5.37 -14.75
N VAL A 101 -16.29 -4.53 -14.40
CA VAL A 101 -17.54 -4.43 -15.17
C VAL A 101 -17.39 -3.68 -16.50
N VAL A 102 -16.32 -2.87 -16.65
CA VAL A 102 -16.06 -2.03 -17.83
C VAL A 102 -14.66 -2.24 -18.42
N SER A 103 -13.82 -3.06 -17.79
CA SER A 103 -12.46 -3.37 -18.19
C SER A 103 -12.19 -4.87 -17.98
N ASP A 104 -11.27 -5.44 -18.75
CA ASP A 104 -10.78 -6.79 -18.48
C ASP A 104 -9.57 -6.77 -17.52
N LEU A 105 -9.18 -7.96 -17.08
CA LEU A 105 -8.09 -8.10 -16.11
C LEU A 105 -6.71 -7.70 -16.69
N ALA A 106 -6.53 -7.81 -18.00
CA ALA A 106 -5.28 -7.44 -18.67
C ALA A 106 -5.14 -5.92 -18.74
N ALA A 107 -6.16 -5.23 -19.24
CA ALA A 107 -6.22 -3.77 -19.30
C ALA A 107 -6.14 -3.14 -17.90
N LEU A 108 -6.78 -3.74 -16.90
CA LEU A 108 -6.65 -3.32 -15.50
C LEU A 108 -5.19 -3.42 -15.02
N CYS A 109 -4.53 -4.55 -15.27
CA CYS A 109 -3.14 -4.77 -14.87
C CYS A 109 -2.16 -3.82 -15.57
N ASP A 110 -2.33 -3.60 -16.88
CA ASP A 110 -1.46 -2.73 -17.67
C ASP A 110 -1.61 -1.26 -17.25
N THR A 111 -2.84 -0.82 -17.00
CA THR A 111 -3.09 0.55 -16.51
C THR A 111 -2.49 0.76 -15.12
N LEU A 112 -2.66 -0.20 -14.19
CA LEU A 112 -2.08 -0.12 -12.84
C LEU A 112 -0.54 -0.17 -12.85
N ALA A 113 0.07 -0.77 -13.87
CA ALA A 113 1.51 -0.77 -14.02
C ALA A 113 2.06 0.62 -14.40
N VAL A 114 1.25 1.44 -15.06
CA VAL A 114 1.60 2.84 -15.41
C VAL A 114 1.28 3.77 -14.24
N ASP A 115 0.08 3.67 -13.68
CA ASP A 115 -0.36 4.45 -12.53
C ASP A 115 -1.12 3.54 -11.54
N PRO A 116 -0.48 3.12 -10.44
CA PRO A 116 -1.12 2.35 -9.38
C PRO A 116 -2.34 3.05 -8.76
N ALA A 117 -2.44 4.38 -8.90
CA ALA A 117 -3.52 5.17 -8.34
C ALA A 117 -4.74 5.28 -9.28
N ALA A 118 -4.65 4.83 -10.54
CA ALA A 118 -5.66 5.04 -11.59
C ALA A 118 -7.07 4.54 -11.24
N PHE A 119 -7.16 3.48 -10.41
CA PHE A 119 -8.42 2.83 -10.04
C PHE A 119 -8.69 2.81 -8.54
N LEU A 120 -8.14 3.76 -7.78
CA LEU A 120 -8.41 3.85 -6.35
C LEU A 120 -9.84 4.30 -6.05
N ASP A 121 -10.48 5.00 -6.99
CA ASP A 121 -11.88 5.38 -6.89
C ASP A 121 -12.76 4.21 -7.35
N HIS A 122 -13.76 3.88 -6.54
CA HIS A 122 -14.74 2.86 -6.90
C HIS A 122 -15.61 3.36 -8.06
N LEU A 123 -15.79 2.52 -9.08
CA LEU A 123 -16.68 2.85 -10.20
C LEU A 123 -18.13 3.09 -9.74
N GLY A 124 -18.58 2.39 -8.69
CA GLY A 124 -19.93 2.51 -8.11
C GLY A 124 -20.12 3.59 -7.05
N GLY A 125 -19.09 4.39 -6.73
CA GLY A 125 -19.18 5.56 -5.86
C GLY A 125 -19.58 5.34 -4.39
N ARG A 126 -19.68 4.09 -3.90
CA ARG A 126 -20.05 3.78 -2.51
C ARG A 126 -18.82 3.60 -1.63
N ASP A 127 -18.64 4.56 -0.71
CA ASP A 127 -17.90 4.52 0.56
C ASP A 127 -16.67 3.60 0.63
N ASP A 128 -15.55 4.07 0.06
CA ASP A 128 -14.24 4.14 0.73
C ASP A 128 -13.28 4.83 -0.26
N ARG A 129 -13.21 6.16 -0.22
CA ARG A 129 -12.29 6.90 -1.10
C ARG A 129 -10.89 6.84 -0.51
N LEU A 130 -10.29 5.65 -0.57
CA LEU A 130 -8.91 5.39 -0.17
C LEU A 130 -7.96 6.46 -0.73
N ARG A 131 -8.21 6.92 -1.96
CA ARG A 131 -7.47 8.03 -2.59
C ARG A 131 -7.55 9.31 -1.75
N ASP A 132 -8.76 9.76 -1.42
CA ASP A 132 -8.98 10.98 -0.62
C ASP A 132 -8.39 10.84 0.79
N SER A 133 -8.51 9.66 1.41
CA SER A 133 -7.92 9.39 2.72
C SER A 133 -6.38 9.47 2.68
N LEU A 134 -5.74 8.82 1.70
CA LEU A 134 -4.29 8.89 1.53
C LEU A 134 -3.83 10.32 1.21
N TYR A 135 -4.54 11.01 0.31
CA TYR A 135 -4.25 12.40 -0.03
C TYR A 135 -4.35 13.33 1.19
N GLY A 136 -5.43 13.18 1.97
CA GLY A 136 -5.63 13.92 3.21
C GLY A 136 -4.57 13.62 4.27
N ARG A 137 -4.07 12.38 4.37
CA ARG A 137 -2.95 12.04 5.28
C ARG A 137 -1.64 12.64 4.81
N ILE A 138 -1.32 12.55 3.52
CA ILE A 138 -0.11 13.14 2.94
C ILE A 138 -0.12 14.67 3.15
N GLY A 139 -1.26 15.33 2.91
CA GLY A 139 -1.42 16.78 3.06
C GLY A 139 -1.35 17.29 4.50
N ARG A 140 -1.59 16.44 5.50
CA ARG A 140 -1.51 16.79 6.93
C ARG A 140 -0.15 16.50 7.56
N LEU A 141 0.80 15.92 6.81
CA LEU A 141 2.14 15.67 7.33
C LEU A 141 2.85 16.98 7.70
N PRO A 142 3.55 17.04 8.85
CA PRO A 142 4.45 18.15 9.15
C PRO A 142 5.59 18.24 8.13
N ALA A 143 6.19 19.41 7.98
CA ALA A 143 7.21 19.69 6.96
C ALA A 143 8.40 18.70 6.99
N GLY A 144 8.86 18.30 8.18
CA GLY A 144 9.96 17.35 8.34
C GLY A 144 9.65 15.96 7.76
N PRO A 145 8.63 15.24 8.29
CA PRO A 145 8.20 13.96 7.72
C PRO A 145 7.81 14.04 6.24
N ARG A 146 7.18 15.16 5.81
CA ARG A 146 6.82 15.38 4.40
C ARG A 146 8.05 15.40 3.50
N ALA A 147 9.09 16.15 3.85
CA ALA A 147 10.34 16.22 3.08
C ALA A 147 11.04 14.86 3.00
N VAL A 148 11.03 14.09 4.09
CA VAL A 148 11.54 12.71 4.08
C VAL A 148 10.74 11.82 3.16
N LEU A 149 9.40 11.90 3.19
CA LEU A 149 8.54 11.13 2.30
C LEU A 149 8.80 11.47 0.83
N ASP A 150 8.94 12.76 0.49
CA ASP A 150 9.30 13.20 -0.87
C ASP A 150 10.66 12.64 -1.30
N ALA A 151 11.68 12.72 -0.45
CA ALA A 151 13.00 12.19 -0.74
C ALA A 151 12.97 10.67 -0.95
N LEU A 152 12.22 9.93 -0.13
CA LEU A 152 12.06 8.47 -0.29
C LEU A 152 11.30 8.11 -1.58
N CYS A 153 10.35 8.94 -2.02
CA CYS A 153 9.59 8.75 -3.26
C CYS A 153 10.42 9.09 -4.50
N ALA A 154 11.26 10.13 -4.43
CA ALA A 154 12.14 10.58 -5.52
C ALA A 154 13.38 9.71 -5.70
N ALA A 155 13.90 9.10 -4.63
CA ALA A 155 14.93 8.10 -4.75
C ALA A 155 14.40 6.94 -5.63
N PRO A 156 15.16 6.50 -6.65
CA PRO A 156 14.81 5.29 -7.38
C PRO A 156 14.58 4.22 -6.33
N GLY A 157 13.34 3.70 -6.27
CA GLY A 157 13.05 2.61 -5.35
C GLY A 157 14.09 1.52 -5.60
N PRO A 158 14.52 0.76 -4.58
CA PRO A 158 15.15 -0.51 -4.91
C PRO A 158 14.15 -1.22 -5.84
N ASP A 159 14.55 -1.50 -7.07
CA ASP A 159 13.70 -2.09 -8.13
C ASP A 159 13.18 -3.49 -7.75
N SER A 160 13.39 -3.92 -6.51
CA SER A 160 12.64 -4.96 -5.86
C SER A 160 11.87 -4.36 -4.69
N ALA A 161 10.54 -4.43 -4.75
CA ALA A 161 9.62 -4.22 -3.62
C ALA A 161 9.94 -5.05 -2.34
N ALA A 162 11.00 -5.87 -2.40
CA ALA A 162 11.56 -6.72 -1.35
C ALA A 162 12.64 -6.03 -0.47
N GLU A 163 13.47 -5.11 -0.97
CA GLU A 163 14.70 -4.74 -0.21
C GLU A 163 14.51 -3.65 0.86
N GLY A 164 13.46 -2.85 0.75
CA GLY A 164 13.15 -1.78 1.71
C GLY A 164 14.33 -0.84 2.01
N PHE A 165 14.21 -0.05 3.07
CA PHE A 165 15.29 0.81 3.58
C PHE A 165 15.42 0.64 5.10
N GLY A 166 16.64 0.80 5.61
CA GLY A 166 16.93 0.83 7.04
C GLY A 166 17.05 2.26 7.58
N LEU A 167 17.13 2.39 8.90
CA LEU A 167 17.37 3.67 9.56
C LEU A 167 18.72 4.32 9.17
N PRO A 168 19.84 3.58 8.94
CA PRO A 168 21.09 4.16 8.46
C PRO A 168 20.96 4.85 7.09
N ALA A 169 20.25 4.24 6.14
CA ALA A 169 19.99 4.85 4.83
C ALA A 169 19.19 6.17 4.97
N LEU A 170 18.30 6.24 5.96
CA LEU A 170 17.56 7.47 6.26
C LEU A 170 18.46 8.58 6.80
N THR A 171 19.46 8.24 7.62
CA THR A 171 20.44 9.21 8.13
C THR A 171 21.33 9.74 7.01
N GLU A 172 21.72 8.90 6.06
CA GLU A 172 22.47 9.31 4.87
C GLU A 172 21.63 10.21 3.96
N LEU A 173 20.37 9.84 3.73
CA LEU A 173 19.44 10.60 2.89
C LEU A 173 19.13 11.99 3.44
N THR A 174 19.00 12.12 4.76
CA THR A 174 18.58 13.37 5.41
C THR A 174 19.74 14.19 5.97
N GLY A 175 20.94 13.61 6.08
CA GLY A 175 22.06 14.18 6.83
C GLY A 175 21.82 14.32 8.34
N GLY A 176 20.75 13.73 8.86
CA GLY A 176 20.31 13.86 10.25
C GLY A 176 20.92 12.82 11.19
N SER A 177 20.85 13.08 12.50
CA SER A 177 21.22 12.09 13.51
C SER A 177 20.21 10.94 13.58
N LEU A 178 20.65 9.77 14.06
CA LEU A 178 19.80 8.59 14.22
C LEU A 178 18.52 8.86 15.05
N PRO A 179 18.57 9.57 16.20
CA PRO A 179 17.36 9.91 16.95
C PRO A 179 16.43 10.87 16.21
N ALA A 180 16.96 11.80 15.41
CA ALA A 180 16.14 12.72 14.62
C ALA A 180 15.40 11.98 13.51
N CYS A 181 16.12 11.13 12.76
CA CYS A 181 15.54 10.28 11.71
C CYS A 181 14.52 9.30 12.28
N GLY A 182 14.79 8.73 13.47
CA GLY A 182 13.86 7.84 14.16
C GLY A 182 12.52 8.50 14.49
N ARG A 183 12.51 9.78 14.89
CA ARG A 183 11.27 10.53 15.12
C ARG A 183 10.48 10.75 13.83
N LEU A 184 11.15 11.16 12.76
CA LEU A 184 10.52 11.37 11.45
C LEU A 184 9.92 10.07 10.90
N LEU A 185 10.67 8.97 10.99
CA LEU A 185 10.20 7.65 10.58
C LEU A 185 9.02 7.16 11.43
N ARG A 186 9.05 7.39 12.74
CA ARG A 186 7.94 7.05 13.63
C ARG A 186 6.66 7.76 13.20
N GLU A 187 6.72 9.05 12.90
CA GLU A 187 5.54 9.78 12.40
C GLU A 187 5.00 9.19 11.08
N LEU A 188 5.89 8.85 10.15
CA LEU A 188 5.50 8.21 8.88
C LEU A 188 4.90 6.80 9.05
N LEU A 189 5.36 6.04 10.05
CA LEU A 189 4.80 4.74 10.41
C LEU A 189 3.41 4.88 11.03
N LEU A 190 3.25 5.85 11.95
CA LEU A 190 1.98 6.09 12.62
C LEU A 190 0.91 6.66 11.68
N SER A 191 1.31 7.44 10.67
CA SER A 191 0.41 7.93 9.62
C SER A 191 0.08 6.86 8.56
N GLY A 192 0.71 5.68 8.64
CA GLY A 192 0.52 4.58 7.69
C GLY A 192 1.09 4.83 6.28
N LEU A 193 1.93 5.88 6.12
CA LEU A 193 2.55 6.25 4.84
C LEU A 193 3.87 5.53 4.58
N VAL A 194 4.46 4.97 5.64
CA VAL A 194 5.57 4.02 5.60
C VAL A 194 5.15 2.76 6.37
N ARG A 195 5.67 1.61 5.96
CA ARG A 195 5.41 0.32 6.61
C ARG A 195 6.69 -0.37 7.00
N ALA A 196 6.66 -1.15 8.08
CA ALA A 196 7.71 -2.12 8.34
C ALA A 196 7.62 -3.27 7.31
N ALA A 197 8.75 -3.61 6.70
CA ALA A 197 8.92 -4.82 5.92
C ALA A 197 9.69 -5.79 6.84
N HIS A 198 8.99 -6.73 7.48
CA HIS A 198 9.67 -7.66 8.38
C HIS A 198 10.18 -8.85 7.56
N GLU A 199 11.48 -8.89 7.35
CA GLU A 199 12.21 -10.12 7.07
C GLU A 199 13.23 -10.31 8.19
N GLU A 200 13.60 -11.56 8.49
CA GLU A 200 14.55 -11.88 9.55
C GLU A 200 15.80 -10.99 9.46
N GLY A 201 16.08 -10.20 10.50
CA GLY A 201 17.23 -9.29 10.53
C GLY A 201 16.89 -7.86 10.96
N PRO A 202 17.68 -6.86 10.52
CA PRO A 202 17.52 -5.47 10.95
C PRO A 202 16.18 -4.90 10.46
N ALA A 203 15.59 -3.99 11.24
CA ALA A 203 14.31 -3.37 10.88
C ALA A 203 14.39 -2.67 9.51
N ARG A 204 13.59 -3.17 8.56
CA ARG A 204 13.42 -2.60 7.23
C ARG A 204 12.06 -1.94 7.11
N PHE A 205 12.01 -0.92 6.27
CA PHE A 205 10.83 -0.11 6.01
C PHE A 205 10.61 0.05 4.52
N ARG A 206 9.37 0.31 4.10
CA ARG A 206 9.05 0.60 2.71
C ARG A 206 7.94 1.64 2.61
N VAL A 207 8.01 2.46 1.57
CA VAL A 207 6.90 3.32 1.15
C VAL A 207 6.00 2.49 0.24
N PRO A 208 4.70 2.33 0.53
CA PRO A 208 3.75 1.65 -0.35
C PRO A 208 3.75 2.25 -1.75
N ALA A 209 3.62 1.41 -2.79
CA ALA A 209 3.50 1.82 -4.18
C ALA A 209 2.38 2.85 -4.40
N LEU A 210 1.25 2.69 -3.71
CA LEU A 210 0.15 3.68 -3.77
C LEU A 210 0.54 5.06 -3.22
N VAL A 211 1.30 5.10 -2.13
CA VAL A 211 1.78 6.36 -1.56
C VAL A 211 2.80 7.00 -2.50
N ARG A 212 3.72 6.21 -3.08
CA ARG A 212 4.65 6.70 -4.10
C ARG A 212 3.91 7.28 -5.31
N ALA A 213 2.90 6.59 -5.82
CA ALA A 213 2.10 7.05 -6.95
C ALA A 213 1.38 8.37 -6.66
N LEU A 214 0.84 8.55 -5.44
CA LEU A 214 0.17 9.78 -5.05
C LEU A 214 1.12 10.95 -4.74
N VAL A 215 2.35 10.67 -4.31
CA VAL A 215 3.38 11.70 -4.08
C VAL A 215 4.02 12.14 -5.40
N SER A 216 4.31 11.20 -6.29
CA SER A 216 4.90 11.46 -7.61
C SER A 216 3.88 11.92 -8.65
N GLY A 217 2.61 11.58 -8.47
CA GLY A 217 1.51 12.02 -9.32
C GLY A 217 1.17 13.48 -9.07
N ALA A 218 1.39 14.32 -10.08
CA ALA A 218 0.79 15.64 -10.14
C ALA A 218 -0.75 15.55 -9.99
N PRO A 219 -1.42 16.56 -9.40
CA PRO A 219 -2.88 16.54 -9.27
C PRO A 219 -3.53 16.37 -10.64
N VAL A 220 -4.32 15.31 -10.79
CA VAL A 220 -5.20 15.12 -11.95
C VAL A 220 -6.27 16.21 -11.88
N GLY A 221 -6.12 17.23 -12.73
CA GLY A 221 -7.14 18.21 -13.06
C GLY A 221 -7.23 19.44 -12.15
N ALA A 222 -6.39 20.45 -12.39
CA ALA A 222 -6.90 21.83 -12.33
C ALA A 222 -7.63 22.08 -13.67
N PRO A 223 -8.86 22.63 -13.68
CA PRO A 223 -9.52 23.01 -14.92
C PRO A 223 -8.62 24.03 -15.62
N GLN A 224 -8.18 23.72 -16.84
CA GLN A 224 -7.57 24.73 -17.69
C GLN A 224 -8.64 25.77 -17.95
N ALA A 225 -8.48 26.94 -17.32
CA ALA A 225 -9.24 28.13 -17.65
C ALA A 225 -9.00 28.39 -19.14
N THR A 226 -10.05 28.18 -19.93
CA THR A 226 -10.09 28.51 -21.34
C THR A 226 -9.90 30.01 -21.44
N ALA A 227 -8.70 30.45 -21.84
CA ALA A 227 -8.48 31.82 -22.23
C ALA A 227 -9.17 32.03 -23.58
N ALA A 228 -10.37 32.61 -23.53
CA ALA A 228 -11.00 33.21 -24.69
C ALA A 228 -10.26 34.51 -25.02
N VAL A 229 -9.69 34.58 -26.22
CA VAL A 229 -9.55 35.81 -27.03
C VAL A 229 -9.83 35.43 -28.47
#